data_AF-A0A944NUK3-F1
#
_entry.id   AF-A0A944NUK3-F1
#
_cell.length_a   1.000
_cell.length_b   1.000
_cell.length_c   1.000
_cell.angle_alpha   90.00
_cell.angle_beta   90.00
_cell.angle_gamma   90.00
#
_symmetry.space_group_name_H-M   'P 1'
#
loop_
_entity.id
_entity.type
_entity.pdbx_description
1 polymer ?
#
loop_
_entity_poly.entity_id
_entity_poly.type
_entity_poly.pdbx_seq_one_letter_code
_entity_poly.pdbx_strand_id
1 'polypeptide(L)'
;MSETAYQQLEQRFKRLSALGEAEAVLHWDMSAIMPRGGAAARAEQLAELKAVQHGMMTAPEMADLFNDAANQDGLDDWQPANLREMKRRWVKATALSEDLVVALSKACSTCETVWRTARADADFAAIVPSLTEVLALTREAATAKAEKQGLSLYDALLDDFEPDGRAADIDPVFDELEKFLPDFLGTALDAQASRPDPVLPEGPFPEATQKALGVQLMEALGFDFDHGRLDISLHPFCGGTPDDVRITTRYDEADFTSSLMGVLHETGHALY
;
A
#
# COMPACT_ATOMS: atom_id res chain seq x y z
N MET A 1 -7.42 36.98 -15.08
CA MET A 1 -6.11 36.42 -15.47
C MET A 1 -6.33 34.94 -15.75
N SER A 2 -5.79 34.39 -16.82
CA SER A 2 -5.86 32.93 -17.06
C SER A 2 -5.09 32.20 -15.96
N GLU A 3 -5.56 31.03 -15.55
CA GLU A 3 -4.83 30.17 -14.62
C GLU A 3 -3.46 29.81 -15.18
N THR A 4 -2.43 29.84 -14.33
CA THR A 4 -1.07 29.42 -14.72
C THR A 4 -1.02 27.90 -14.92
N ALA A 5 0.03 27.39 -15.58
CA ALA A 5 0.21 25.96 -15.79
C ALA A 5 0.27 25.20 -14.44
N TYR A 6 0.97 25.75 -13.45
CA TYR A 6 0.99 25.18 -12.10
C TYR A 6 -0.40 25.11 -11.46
N GLN A 7 -1.20 26.18 -11.55
CA GLN A 7 -2.55 26.21 -10.97
C GLN A 7 -3.48 25.17 -11.62
N GLN A 8 -3.34 24.98 -12.94
CA GLN A 8 -4.09 23.94 -13.66
C GLN A 8 -3.69 22.52 -13.20
N LEU A 9 -2.39 22.28 -12.99
CA LEU A 9 -1.90 21.02 -12.42
C LEU A 9 -2.43 20.81 -11.00
N GLU A 10 -2.33 21.82 -10.14
CA GLU A 10 -2.82 21.76 -8.76
C GLU A 10 -4.32 21.45 -8.71
N GLN A 11 -5.14 22.13 -9.52
CA GLN A 11 -6.57 21.88 -9.60
C GLN A 11 -6.86 20.45 -10.09
N ARG A 12 -6.08 19.93 -11.04
CA ARG A 12 -6.22 18.56 -11.54
C ARG A 12 -5.85 17.53 -10.49
N PHE A 13 -4.73 17.72 -9.78
CA PHE A 13 -4.30 16.83 -8.70
C PHE A 13 -5.24 16.87 -7.49
N LYS A 14 -5.86 18.01 -7.20
CA LYS A 14 -6.93 18.11 -6.21
C LYS A 14 -8.13 17.23 -6.58
N ARG A 15 -8.54 17.24 -7.85
CA ARG A 15 -9.62 16.37 -8.34
C ARG A 15 -9.23 14.89 -8.28
N LEU A 16 -8.00 14.56 -8.65
CA LEU A 16 -7.46 13.20 -8.52
C LEU A 16 -7.46 12.72 -7.06
N SER A 17 -7.09 13.58 -6.11
CA SER A 17 -7.14 13.25 -4.67
C SER A 17 -8.55 12.89 -4.23
N ALA A 18 -9.55 13.73 -4.54
CA ALA A 18 -10.93 13.49 -4.16
C ALA A 18 -11.51 12.18 -4.75
N LEU A 19 -11.12 11.82 -5.98
CA LEU A 19 -11.50 10.55 -6.59
C LEU A 19 -10.80 9.36 -5.92
N GLY A 20 -9.51 9.49 -5.62
CA GLY A 20 -8.74 8.47 -4.89
C GLY A 20 -9.23 8.26 -3.46
N GLU A 21 -9.65 9.32 -2.78
CA GLU A 21 -10.28 9.27 -1.45
C GLU A 21 -11.62 8.52 -1.50
N ALA A 22 -12.45 8.78 -2.51
CA ALA A 22 -13.68 8.01 -2.73
C ALA A 22 -13.40 6.52 -3.00
N GLU A 23 -12.36 6.23 -3.81
CA GLU A 23 -11.88 4.87 -4.06
C GLU A 23 -11.44 4.19 -2.76
N ALA A 24 -10.69 4.89 -1.90
CA ALA A 24 -10.21 4.37 -0.62
C ALA A 24 -11.37 4.01 0.34
N VAL A 25 -12.42 4.84 0.39
CA VAL A 25 -13.63 4.54 1.18
C VAL A 25 -14.36 3.30 0.64
N LEU A 26 -14.48 3.17 -0.68
CA LEU A 26 -15.08 1.98 -1.31
C LEU A 26 -14.25 0.71 -1.06
N HIS A 27 -12.92 0.84 -1.02
CA HIS A 27 -12.02 -0.25 -0.68
C HIS A 27 -12.18 -0.67 0.79
N TRP A 28 -12.19 0.28 1.72
CA TRP A 28 -12.44 0.00 3.13
C TRP A 28 -13.79 -0.70 3.32
N ASP A 29 -14.86 -0.20 2.69
CA ASP A 29 -16.20 -0.78 2.82
C ASP A 29 -16.21 -2.22 2.30
N MET A 30 -15.55 -2.47 1.16
CA MET A 30 -15.43 -3.80 0.56
C MET A 30 -14.79 -4.81 1.52
N SER A 31 -13.82 -4.35 2.31
CA SER A 31 -13.02 -5.17 3.22
C SER A 31 -13.62 -5.34 4.61
N ALA A 32 -14.50 -4.43 5.05
CA ALA A 32 -15.03 -4.39 6.42
C ALA A 32 -16.55 -4.64 6.52
N ILE A 33 -17.36 -3.94 5.72
CA ILE A 33 -18.83 -3.84 5.95
C ILE A 33 -19.66 -4.44 4.81
N MET A 34 -19.15 -4.41 3.57
CA MET A 34 -19.91 -4.73 2.37
C MET A 34 -20.49 -6.15 2.40
N PRO A 35 -21.81 -6.33 2.14
CA PRO A 35 -22.38 -7.65 1.96
C PRO A 35 -21.76 -8.40 0.78
N ARG A 36 -21.58 -9.72 0.90
CA ARG A 36 -20.96 -10.57 -0.13
C ARG A 36 -21.58 -10.44 -1.53
N GLY A 37 -22.90 -10.19 -1.60
CA GLY A 37 -23.62 -9.99 -2.86
C GLY A 37 -23.26 -8.71 -3.63
N GLY A 38 -22.54 -7.76 -3.01
CA GLY A 38 -22.17 -6.48 -3.61
C GLY A 38 -20.87 -6.51 -4.44
N ALA A 39 -20.13 -7.62 -4.44
CA ALA A 39 -18.78 -7.69 -5.00
C ALA A 39 -18.68 -7.26 -6.48
N ALA A 40 -19.62 -7.68 -7.33
CA ALA A 40 -19.60 -7.33 -8.76
C ALA A 40 -19.79 -5.82 -8.98
N ALA A 41 -20.79 -5.23 -8.32
CA ALA A 41 -21.05 -3.79 -8.41
C ALA A 41 -19.90 -2.96 -7.84
N ARG A 42 -19.30 -3.40 -6.72
CA ARG A 42 -18.13 -2.75 -6.13
C ARG A 42 -16.92 -2.77 -7.05
N ALA A 43 -16.66 -3.92 -7.69
CA ALA A 43 -15.57 -4.04 -8.65
C ALA A 43 -15.75 -3.08 -9.83
N GLU A 44 -16.98 -2.94 -10.36
CA GLU A 44 -17.30 -1.99 -11.44
C GLU A 44 -17.09 -0.53 -11.01
N GLN A 45 -17.55 -0.14 -9.80
CA GLN A 45 -17.33 1.21 -9.26
C GLN A 45 -15.84 1.56 -9.13
N LEU A 46 -15.04 0.65 -8.58
CA LEU A 46 -13.59 0.85 -8.41
C LEU A 46 -12.88 0.90 -9.77
N ALA A 47 -13.29 0.07 -10.73
CA ALA A 47 -12.71 0.07 -12.08
C ALA A 47 -12.98 1.40 -12.81
N GLU A 48 -14.21 1.92 -12.75
CA GLU A 48 -14.56 3.20 -13.37
C GLU A 48 -13.80 4.36 -12.74
N LEU A 49 -13.71 4.43 -11.40
CA LEU A 49 -12.93 5.47 -10.71
C LEU A 49 -11.46 5.43 -11.13
N LYS A 50 -10.86 4.25 -11.24
CA LYS A 50 -9.48 4.10 -11.72
C LYS A 50 -9.33 4.54 -13.17
N ALA A 51 -10.28 4.21 -14.05
CA ALA A 51 -10.26 4.60 -15.45
C ALA A 51 -10.32 6.14 -15.60
N VAL A 52 -11.21 6.80 -14.86
CA VAL A 52 -11.31 8.27 -14.84
C VAL A 52 -10.02 8.91 -14.34
N GLN A 53 -9.49 8.43 -13.21
CA GLN A 53 -8.22 8.93 -12.67
C GLN A 53 -7.06 8.74 -13.64
N HIS A 54 -6.98 7.57 -14.28
CA HIS A 54 -5.95 7.28 -15.28
C HIS A 54 -6.06 8.22 -16.49
N GLY A 55 -7.25 8.38 -17.07
CA GLY A 55 -7.47 9.29 -18.20
C GLY A 55 -7.14 10.75 -17.88
N MET A 56 -7.41 11.20 -16.65
CA MET A 56 -6.99 12.53 -16.20
C MET A 56 -5.46 12.66 -16.07
N MET A 57 -4.78 11.61 -15.63
CA MET A 57 -3.32 11.58 -15.49
C MET A 57 -2.61 11.48 -16.84
N THR A 58 -3.21 10.81 -17.83
CA THR A 58 -2.60 10.58 -19.15
C THR A 58 -3.13 11.51 -20.24
N ALA A 59 -3.88 12.56 -19.86
CA ALA A 59 -4.43 13.53 -20.81
C ALA A 59 -3.33 14.19 -21.67
N PRO A 60 -3.56 14.44 -22.98
CA PRO A 60 -2.52 14.90 -23.91
C PRO A 60 -1.80 16.18 -23.47
N GLU A 61 -2.52 17.11 -22.83
CA GLU A 61 -1.98 18.39 -22.39
C GLU A 61 -1.06 18.31 -21.16
N MET A 62 -0.98 17.15 -20.48
CA MET A 62 -0.19 17.01 -19.26
C MET A 62 1.30 17.28 -19.49
N ALA A 63 1.84 16.84 -20.63
CA ALA A 63 3.24 17.06 -20.98
C ALA A 63 3.56 18.56 -21.10
N ASP A 64 2.71 19.32 -21.79
CA ASP A 64 2.86 20.76 -21.97
C ASP A 64 2.71 21.49 -20.63
N LEU A 65 1.71 21.12 -19.82
CA LEU A 65 1.51 21.70 -18.49
C LEU A 65 2.73 21.52 -17.57
N PHE A 66 3.33 20.32 -17.54
CA PHE A 66 4.55 20.10 -16.75
C PHE A 66 5.75 20.87 -17.28
N ASN A 67 5.89 21.01 -18.60
CA ASN A 67 6.97 21.79 -19.20
C ASN A 67 6.81 23.28 -18.91
N ASP A 68 5.60 23.82 -19.02
CA ASP A 68 5.31 25.23 -18.74
C ASP A 68 5.47 25.54 -17.26
N ALA A 69 4.94 24.68 -16.37
CA ALA A 69 5.06 24.85 -14.92
C ALA A 69 6.52 24.77 -14.44
N ALA A 70 7.37 23.96 -15.08
CA ALA A 70 8.79 23.86 -14.74
C ALA A 70 9.59 25.14 -15.07
N ASN A 71 9.10 25.97 -15.99
CA ASN A 71 9.72 27.23 -16.40
C ASN A 71 9.00 28.46 -15.80
N GLN A 72 8.04 28.26 -14.90
CA GLN A 72 7.23 29.32 -14.34
C GLN A 72 7.96 30.03 -13.20
N ASP A 73 8.07 31.35 -13.29
CA ASP A 73 8.56 32.19 -12.20
C ASP A 73 7.48 32.42 -11.12
N GLY A 74 7.93 32.72 -9.90
CA GLY A 74 7.04 33.15 -8.80
C GLY A 74 6.28 32.02 -8.11
N LEU A 75 6.80 30.78 -8.15
CA LEU A 75 6.31 29.69 -7.31
C LEU A 75 6.71 29.91 -5.84
N ASP A 76 5.81 29.59 -4.91
CA ASP A 76 6.07 29.58 -3.47
C ASP A 76 7.04 28.45 -3.09
N ASP A 77 7.71 28.57 -1.94
CA ASP A 77 8.80 27.67 -1.51
C ASP A 77 8.47 26.16 -1.56
N TRP A 78 7.21 25.77 -1.32
CA TRP A 78 6.79 24.37 -1.31
C TRP A 78 6.32 23.86 -2.68
N GLN A 79 5.93 24.76 -3.59
CA GLN A 79 5.33 24.42 -4.87
C GLN A 79 6.29 23.66 -5.82
N PRO A 80 7.61 23.95 -5.86
CA PRO A 80 8.57 23.13 -6.59
C PRO A 80 8.62 21.67 -6.13
N ALA A 81 8.50 21.43 -4.81
CA ALA A 81 8.44 20.07 -4.28
C ALA A 81 7.16 19.37 -4.71
N ASN A 82 6.01 20.05 -4.60
CA ASN A 82 4.73 19.53 -5.08
C ASN A 82 4.76 19.22 -6.59
N LEU A 83 5.32 20.11 -7.40
CA LEU A 83 5.48 19.91 -8.85
C LEU A 83 6.34 18.68 -9.17
N ARG A 84 7.42 18.45 -8.42
CA ARG A 84 8.26 17.25 -8.56
C ARG A 84 7.47 15.98 -8.25
N GLU A 85 6.67 15.95 -7.18
CA GLU A 85 5.88 14.77 -6.81
C GLU A 85 4.71 14.52 -7.79
N MET A 86 4.05 15.58 -8.28
CA MET A 86 3.09 15.47 -9.39
C MET A 86 3.73 14.86 -10.63
N LYS A 87 4.92 15.34 -11.01
CA LYS A 87 5.66 14.85 -12.17
C LYS A 87 6.07 13.38 -11.97
N ARG A 88 6.51 12.99 -10.78
CA ARG A 88 6.82 11.59 -10.43
C ARG A 88 5.61 10.69 -10.68
N ARG A 89 4.43 11.07 -10.15
CA ARG A 89 3.17 10.32 -10.37
C ARG A 89 2.79 10.24 -11.84
N TRP A 90 2.91 11.34 -12.58
CA TRP A 90 2.62 11.38 -14.02
C TRP A 90 3.54 10.49 -14.84
N VAL A 91 4.86 10.56 -14.60
CA VAL A 91 5.87 9.73 -15.27
C VAL A 91 5.54 8.25 -15.08
N LYS A 92 5.24 7.83 -13.85
CA LYS A 92 4.86 6.45 -13.53
C LYS A 92 3.56 6.01 -14.24
N ALA A 93 2.52 6.83 -14.18
CA ALA A 93 1.23 6.52 -14.79
C ALA A 93 1.30 6.38 -16.32
N THR A 94 2.27 7.04 -16.95
CA THR A 94 2.48 7.03 -18.41
C THR A 94 3.64 6.12 -18.83
N ALA A 95 4.21 5.34 -17.91
CA ALA A 95 5.32 4.44 -18.21
C ALA A 95 4.88 3.15 -18.90
N LEU A 96 3.66 2.67 -18.60
CA LEU A 96 3.14 1.40 -19.11
C LEU A 96 2.09 1.65 -20.20
N SER A 97 2.03 0.75 -21.18
CA SER A 97 0.91 0.70 -22.12
C SER A 97 -0.34 0.13 -21.46
N GLU A 98 -1.51 0.50 -21.97
CA GLU A 98 -2.79 -0.06 -21.51
C GLU A 98 -2.81 -1.59 -21.63
N ASP A 99 -2.33 -2.13 -22.77
CA ASP A 99 -2.25 -3.57 -23.01
C ASP A 99 -1.42 -4.29 -21.94
N LEU A 100 -0.27 -3.72 -21.55
CA LEU A 100 0.61 -4.30 -20.53
C LEU A 100 -0.03 -4.26 -19.14
N VAL A 101 -0.72 -3.16 -18.80
CA VAL A 101 -1.48 -3.04 -17.54
C VAL A 101 -2.57 -4.10 -17.47
N VAL A 102 -3.34 -4.29 -18.56
CA VAL A 102 -4.41 -5.30 -18.64
C VAL A 102 -3.83 -6.72 -18.54
N ALA A 103 -2.77 -7.01 -19.28
CA ALA A 103 -2.12 -8.32 -19.27
C ALA A 103 -1.60 -8.67 -17.87
N LEU A 104 -0.87 -7.75 -17.22
CA LEU A 104 -0.33 -7.95 -15.88
C LEU A 104 -1.45 -8.14 -14.84
N SER A 105 -2.51 -7.32 -14.89
CA SER A 105 -3.65 -7.45 -13.97
C SER A 105 -4.32 -8.82 -14.09
N LYS A 106 -4.51 -9.32 -15.32
CA LYS A 106 -5.11 -10.64 -15.57
C LYS A 106 -4.20 -11.78 -15.10
N ALA A 107 -2.89 -11.67 -15.36
CA ALA A 107 -1.91 -12.66 -14.93
C ALA A 107 -1.85 -12.76 -13.40
N CYS A 108 -1.80 -11.62 -12.70
CA CYS A 108 -1.82 -11.57 -11.23
C CYS A 108 -3.09 -12.19 -10.65
N SER A 109 -4.27 -11.84 -11.16
CA SER A 109 -5.55 -12.42 -10.68
C SER A 109 -5.63 -13.94 -10.90
N THR A 110 -5.13 -14.41 -12.05
CA THR A 110 -5.08 -15.85 -12.35
C THR A 110 -4.11 -16.56 -11.40
N CYS A 111 -2.91 -16.01 -11.22
CA CYS A 111 -1.90 -16.56 -10.32
C CYS A 111 -2.37 -16.59 -8.86
N GLU A 112 -3.04 -15.55 -8.38
CA GLU A 112 -3.59 -15.50 -7.03
C GLU A 112 -4.65 -16.60 -6.82
N THR A 113 -5.51 -16.83 -7.82
CA THR A 113 -6.53 -17.89 -7.75
C THR A 113 -5.88 -19.27 -7.60
N VAL A 114 -4.82 -19.55 -8.36
CA VAL A 114 -4.04 -20.80 -8.23
C VAL A 114 -3.34 -20.87 -6.88
N TRP A 115 -2.72 -19.77 -6.45
CA TRP A 115 -1.99 -19.67 -5.19
C TRP A 115 -2.85 -20.00 -3.96
N ARG A 116 -4.11 -19.53 -3.92
CA ARG A 116 -5.01 -19.77 -2.77
C ARG A 116 -5.21 -21.26 -2.50
N THR A 117 -5.30 -22.09 -3.54
CA THR A 117 -5.39 -23.55 -3.42
C THR A 117 -4.00 -24.16 -3.18
N ALA A 118 -3.03 -23.82 -4.03
CA ALA A 118 -1.67 -24.37 -3.99
C ALA A 118 -0.97 -24.16 -2.63
N ARG A 119 -1.21 -23.02 -1.95
CA ARG A 119 -0.66 -22.74 -0.62
C ARG A 119 -1.20 -23.70 0.43
N ALA A 120 -2.51 -23.99 0.42
CA ALA A 120 -3.12 -24.89 1.38
C ALA A 120 -2.62 -26.33 1.21
N ASP A 121 -2.36 -26.72 -0.04
CA ASP A 121 -1.89 -28.06 -0.41
C ASP A 121 -0.34 -28.18 -0.42
N ALA A 122 0.37 -27.10 -0.11
CA ALA A 122 1.84 -26.99 -0.25
C ALA A 122 2.36 -27.39 -1.64
N ASP A 123 1.57 -27.14 -2.69
CA ASP A 123 1.88 -27.52 -4.07
C ASP A 123 2.53 -26.37 -4.84
N PHE A 124 3.86 -26.24 -4.70
CA PHE A 124 4.61 -25.25 -5.48
C PHE A 124 4.59 -25.54 -6.99
N ALA A 125 4.52 -26.80 -7.41
CA ALA A 125 4.53 -27.12 -8.84
C ALA A 125 3.28 -26.56 -9.55
N ALA A 126 2.14 -26.53 -8.87
CA ALA A 126 0.89 -25.98 -9.41
C ALA A 126 0.97 -24.47 -9.71
N ILE A 127 1.71 -23.67 -8.91
CA ILE A 127 1.79 -22.21 -9.12
C ILE A 127 2.82 -21.79 -10.17
N VAL A 128 3.87 -22.60 -10.40
CA VAL A 128 5.01 -22.25 -11.26
C VAL A 128 4.61 -21.69 -12.63
N PRO A 129 3.66 -22.28 -13.39
CA PRO A 129 3.27 -21.73 -14.70
C PRO A 129 2.70 -20.32 -14.60
N SER A 130 1.78 -20.09 -13.65
CA SER A 130 1.15 -18.78 -13.46
C SER A 130 2.11 -17.73 -12.90
N LEU A 131 3.00 -18.13 -11.99
CA LEU A 131 4.01 -17.24 -11.42
C LEU A 131 5.06 -16.84 -12.46
N THR A 132 5.40 -17.74 -13.38
CA THR A 132 6.33 -17.47 -14.48
C THR A 132 5.79 -16.37 -15.39
N GLU A 133 4.50 -16.42 -15.73
CA GLU A 133 3.83 -15.38 -16.52
C GLU A 133 3.83 -14.02 -15.78
N VAL A 134 3.48 -14.01 -14.49
CA VAL A 134 3.53 -12.80 -13.66
C VAL A 134 4.93 -12.20 -13.64
N LEU A 135 5.97 -13.02 -13.46
CA LEU A 135 7.35 -12.55 -13.45
C LEU A 135 7.78 -11.99 -14.82
N ALA A 136 7.38 -12.62 -15.92
CA ALA A 136 7.68 -12.14 -17.27
C ALA A 136 7.07 -10.75 -17.51
N LEU A 137 5.78 -10.58 -17.23
CA LEU A 137 5.08 -9.29 -17.39
C LEU A 137 5.59 -8.23 -16.40
N THR A 138 5.98 -8.63 -15.18
CA THR A 138 6.59 -7.72 -14.21
C THR A 138 7.94 -7.19 -14.72
N ARG A 139 8.75 -8.03 -15.37
CA ARG A 139 10.02 -7.61 -16.00
C ARG A 139 9.80 -6.69 -17.20
N GLU A 140 8.75 -6.94 -17.99
CA GLU A 140 8.36 -6.05 -19.08
C GLU A 140 7.95 -4.68 -18.54
N ALA A 141 7.11 -4.65 -17.50
CA ALA A 141 6.73 -3.40 -16.83
C ALA A 141 7.93 -2.68 -16.21
N ALA A 142 8.85 -3.43 -15.58
CA ALA A 142 10.09 -2.88 -15.04
C ALA A 142 10.96 -2.24 -16.13
N THR A 143 11.04 -2.87 -17.31
CA THR A 143 11.78 -2.31 -18.46
C THR A 143 11.20 -0.96 -18.88
N ALA A 144 9.89 -0.90 -19.08
CA ALA A 144 9.22 0.32 -19.50
C ALA A 144 9.36 1.46 -18.47
N LYS A 145 9.29 1.14 -17.17
CA LYS A 145 9.55 2.10 -16.08
C LYS A 145 11.01 2.55 -16.05
N ALA A 146 11.94 1.60 -16.11
CA ALA A 146 13.38 1.85 -16.09
C ALA A 146 13.83 2.75 -17.25
N GLU A 147 13.36 2.51 -18.46
CA GLU A 147 13.64 3.36 -19.63
C GLU A 147 13.17 4.79 -19.41
N LYS A 148 12.00 4.97 -18.79
CA LYS A 148 11.43 6.30 -18.55
C LYS A 148 12.08 7.05 -17.40
N GLN A 149 12.56 6.33 -16.38
CA GLN A 149 13.16 6.90 -15.17
C GLN A 149 14.69 6.96 -15.23
N GLY A 150 15.33 6.24 -16.16
CA GLY A 150 16.78 6.10 -16.21
C GLY A 150 17.35 5.27 -15.06
N LEU A 151 16.63 4.24 -14.61
CA LEU A 151 16.96 3.41 -13.46
C LEU A 151 17.28 1.96 -13.87
N SER A 152 17.79 1.16 -12.92
CA SER A 152 17.83 -0.30 -13.10
C SER A 152 16.41 -0.89 -13.02
N LEU A 153 16.22 -2.12 -13.51
CA LEU A 153 14.90 -2.76 -13.49
C LEU A 153 14.32 -2.87 -12.07
N TYR A 154 15.16 -3.25 -11.10
CA TYR A 154 14.69 -3.40 -9.73
C TYR A 154 14.46 -2.05 -9.05
N ASP A 155 15.36 -1.07 -9.26
CA ASP A 155 15.16 0.28 -8.70
C ASP A 155 13.90 0.95 -9.26
N ALA A 156 13.54 0.70 -10.52
CA ALA A 156 12.30 1.21 -11.12
C ALA A 156 11.03 0.60 -10.48
N LEU A 157 11.10 -0.65 -10.03
CA LEU A 157 10.02 -1.29 -9.27
C LEU A 157 10.02 -0.83 -7.81
N LEU A 158 11.20 -0.72 -7.19
CA LEU A 158 11.36 -0.25 -5.83
C LEU A 158 10.81 1.17 -5.65
N ASP A 159 11.05 2.05 -6.63
CA ASP A 159 10.61 3.45 -6.59
C ASP A 159 9.08 3.58 -6.47
N ASP A 160 8.28 2.58 -6.86
CA ASP A 160 6.83 2.56 -6.63
C ASP A 160 6.46 2.62 -5.13
N PHE A 161 7.31 2.07 -4.26
CA PHE A 161 7.07 1.93 -2.83
C PHE A 161 7.98 2.82 -2.00
N GLU A 162 9.24 2.96 -2.41
CA GLU A 162 10.24 3.78 -1.75
C GLU A 162 10.79 4.80 -2.75
N PRO A 163 10.09 5.95 -2.94
CA PRO A 163 10.55 7.04 -3.79
C PRO A 163 12.02 7.39 -3.53
N ASP A 164 12.84 7.40 -4.59
CA ASP A 164 14.29 7.68 -4.52
C ASP A 164 15.15 6.59 -3.83
N GLY A 165 14.55 5.54 -3.27
CA GLY A 165 15.26 4.39 -2.72
C GLY A 165 15.98 3.56 -3.80
N ARG A 166 17.18 3.08 -3.51
CA ARG A 166 17.99 2.27 -4.43
C ARG A 166 18.48 1.00 -3.76
N ALA A 167 18.60 -0.08 -4.54
CA ALA A 167 19.20 -1.33 -4.09
C ALA A 167 20.60 -1.09 -3.48
N ALA A 168 21.39 -0.18 -4.07
CA ALA A 168 22.71 0.18 -3.58
C ALA A 168 22.72 0.79 -2.15
N ASP A 169 21.61 1.39 -1.71
CA ASP A 169 21.47 1.92 -0.34
C ASP A 169 20.91 0.86 0.61
N ILE A 170 20.16 -0.12 0.09
CA ILE A 170 19.51 -1.20 0.84
C ILE A 170 20.47 -2.37 1.10
N ASP A 171 21.29 -2.76 0.12
CA ASP A 171 22.20 -3.90 0.22
C ASP A 171 23.14 -3.81 1.44
N PRO A 172 23.76 -2.66 1.77
CA PRO A 172 24.60 -2.54 2.96
C PRO A 172 23.84 -2.74 4.28
N VAL A 173 22.55 -2.35 4.35
CA VAL A 173 21.71 -2.55 5.53
C VAL A 173 21.43 -4.04 5.72
N PHE A 174 21.08 -4.76 4.65
CA PHE A 174 20.89 -6.21 4.72
C PHE A 174 22.19 -6.95 5.05
N ASP A 175 23.32 -6.52 4.49
CA ASP A 175 24.65 -7.10 4.80
C ASP A 175 25.00 -6.98 6.30
N GLU A 176 24.62 -5.88 6.96
CA GLU A 176 24.82 -5.71 8.40
C GLU A 176 23.90 -6.63 9.20
N LEU A 177 22.62 -6.68 8.83
CA LEU A 177 21.63 -7.54 9.48
C LEU A 177 21.94 -9.03 9.31
N GLU A 178 22.39 -9.47 8.13
CA GLU A 178 22.78 -10.86 7.86
C GLU A 178 23.98 -11.29 8.69
N LYS A 179 24.93 -10.39 8.94
CA LYS A 179 26.09 -10.67 9.81
C LYS A 179 25.73 -10.75 11.29
N PHE A 180 24.73 -9.97 11.75
CA PHE A 180 24.40 -9.83 13.16
C PHE A 180 23.28 -10.79 13.64
N LEU A 181 22.17 -10.86 12.89
CA LEU A 181 20.94 -11.50 13.35
C LEU A 181 21.07 -13.01 13.61
N PRO A 182 21.79 -13.82 12.79
CA PRO A 182 21.88 -15.26 13.04
C PRO A 182 22.52 -15.62 14.39
N ASP A 183 23.65 -14.99 14.72
CA ASP A 183 24.36 -15.23 15.99
C ASP A 183 23.57 -14.67 17.17
N PHE A 184 22.96 -13.50 17.01
CA PHE A 184 22.11 -12.91 18.03
C PHE A 184 20.86 -13.75 18.31
N LEU A 185 20.23 -14.30 17.27
CA LEU A 185 19.10 -15.22 17.39
C LEU A 185 19.48 -16.46 18.19
N GLY A 186 20.64 -17.09 17.88
CA GLY A 186 21.14 -18.22 18.66
C GLY A 186 21.33 -17.86 20.15
N THR A 187 21.96 -16.72 20.41
CA THR A 187 22.17 -16.21 21.77
C THR A 187 20.85 -15.99 22.52
N ALA A 188 19.85 -15.41 21.86
CA ALA A 188 18.54 -15.16 22.44
C ALA A 188 17.81 -16.48 22.78
N LEU A 189 17.84 -17.45 21.86
CA LEU A 189 17.21 -18.76 22.05
C LEU A 189 17.86 -19.55 23.18
N ASP A 190 19.19 -19.57 23.26
CA ASP A 190 19.92 -20.23 24.36
C ASP A 190 19.58 -19.59 25.71
N ALA A 191 19.52 -18.25 25.75
CA ALA A 191 19.13 -17.52 26.95
C ALA A 191 17.68 -17.82 27.38
N GLN A 192 16.75 -17.95 26.43
CA GLN A 192 15.36 -18.34 26.70
C GLN A 192 15.27 -19.79 27.20
N ALA A 193 15.96 -20.74 26.55
CA ALA A 193 15.97 -22.15 26.95
C ALA A 193 16.59 -22.39 28.34
N SER A 194 17.46 -21.48 28.79
CA SER A 194 18.05 -21.53 30.14
C SER A 194 17.09 -21.08 31.27
N ARG A 195 15.94 -20.49 30.91
CA ARG A 195 14.95 -19.94 31.86
C ARG A 195 13.72 -20.85 31.91
N PRO A 196 12.94 -20.79 33.01
CA PRO A 196 11.62 -21.42 33.03
C PRO A 196 10.72 -20.85 31.93
N ASP A 197 9.77 -21.65 31.45
CA ASP A 197 8.78 -21.22 30.48
C ASP A 197 8.01 -19.98 30.99
N PRO A 198 7.71 -19.01 30.11
CA PRO A 198 6.93 -17.84 30.50
C PRO A 198 5.51 -18.26 30.90
N VAL A 199 4.99 -17.65 31.97
CA VAL A 199 3.60 -17.80 32.34
C VAL A 199 2.76 -16.90 31.42
N LEU A 200 1.95 -17.53 30.58
CA LEU A 200 1.05 -16.81 29.67
C LEU A 200 -0.34 -16.68 30.29
N PRO A 201 -1.07 -15.58 30.03
CA PRO A 201 -2.47 -15.47 30.39
C PRO A 201 -3.28 -16.58 29.73
N GLU A 202 -4.20 -17.20 30.49
CA GLU A 202 -5.12 -18.21 29.95
C GLU A 202 -6.40 -17.52 29.46
N GLY A 203 -6.84 -17.89 28.26
CA GLY A 203 -8.10 -17.45 27.69
C GLY A 203 -9.33 -18.18 28.28
N PRO A 204 -10.52 -17.96 27.71
CA PRO A 204 -10.77 -17.15 26.52
C PRO A 204 -10.62 -15.65 26.79
N PHE A 205 -10.25 -14.90 25.76
CA PHE A 205 -10.22 -13.44 25.76
C PHE A 205 -11.40 -12.91 24.94
N PRO A 206 -12.54 -12.54 25.56
CA PRO A 206 -13.73 -12.15 24.80
C PRO A 206 -13.46 -10.97 23.88
N GLU A 207 -13.97 -11.03 22.64
CA GLU A 207 -13.78 -10.00 21.61
C GLU A 207 -14.06 -8.59 22.12
N ALA A 208 -15.17 -8.40 22.84
CA ALA A 208 -15.56 -7.11 23.39
C ALA A 208 -14.51 -6.53 24.36
N THR A 209 -13.81 -7.39 25.11
CA THR A 209 -12.76 -6.97 26.04
C THR A 209 -11.48 -6.62 25.28
N GLN A 210 -11.12 -7.41 24.25
CA GLN A 210 -9.99 -7.08 23.37
C GLN A 210 -10.21 -5.74 22.66
N LYS A 211 -11.42 -5.52 22.12
CA LYS A 211 -11.80 -4.26 21.48
C LYS A 211 -11.68 -3.08 22.45
N ALA A 212 -12.20 -3.21 23.66
CA ALA A 212 -12.12 -2.15 24.67
C ALA A 212 -10.67 -1.81 25.02
N LEU A 213 -9.81 -2.82 25.19
CA LEU A 213 -8.38 -2.61 25.43
C LEU A 213 -7.69 -1.94 24.24
N GLY A 214 -7.97 -2.39 23.02
CA GLY A 214 -7.43 -1.79 21.80
C GLY A 214 -7.77 -0.31 21.69
N VAL A 215 -9.05 0.06 21.89
CA VAL A 215 -9.50 1.45 21.88
C VAL A 215 -8.77 2.29 22.94
N GLN A 216 -8.65 1.79 24.18
CA GLN A 216 -7.92 2.52 25.24
C GLN A 216 -6.45 2.78 24.89
N LEU A 217 -5.79 1.83 24.22
CA LEU A 217 -4.40 2.00 23.80
C LEU A 217 -4.26 2.94 22.60
N MET A 218 -5.22 2.91 21.67
CA MET A 218 -5.29 3.89 20.58
C MET A 218 -5.39 5.31 21.13
N GLU A 219 -6.31 5.54 22.08
CA GLU A 219 -6.46 6.84 22.76
C GLU A 219 -5.17 7.25 23.49
N ALA A 220 -4.52 6.30 24.18
CA ALA A 220 -3.26 6.56 24.89
C ALA A 220 -2.11 6.93 23.95
N LEU A 221 -2.10 6.41 22.72
CA LEU A 221 -1.13 6.77 21.68
C LEU A 221 -1.49 8.06 20.93
N GLY A 222 -2.68 8.63 21.17
CA GLY A 222 -3.13 9.88 20.57
C GLY A 222 -3.97 9.73 19.30
N PHE A 223 -4.54 8.55 19.04
CA PHE A 223 -5.48 8.38 17.93
C PHE A 223 -6.74 9.24 18.12
N ASP A 224 -7.13 9.98 17.09
CA ASP A 224 -8.31 10.84 17.11
C ASP A 224 -9.55 10.12 16.54
N PHE A 225 -10.48 9.75 17.42
CA PHE A 225 -11.74 9.09 17.03
C PHE A 225 -12.79 10.03 16.42
N ASP A 226 -12.59 11.35 16.45
CA ASP A 226 -13.43 12.27 15.68
C ASP A 226 -13.07 12.26 14.18
N HIS A 227 -11.83 11.85 13.86
CA HIS A 227 -11.29 11.75 12.50
C HIS A 227 -10.91 10.32 12.11
N GLY A 228 -11.41 9.31 12.83
CA GLY A 228 -11.09 7.93 12.54
C GLY A 228 -11.90 6.90 13.30
N ARG A 229 -11.66 5.62 12.96
CA ARG A 229 -12.41 4.50 13.54
C ARG A 229 -11.67 3.17 13.46
N LEU A 230 -12.08 2.25 14.33
CA LEU A 230 -11.63 0.85 14.38
C LEU A 230 -12.78 -0.10 14.03
N ASP A 231 -12.60 -0.90 12.99
CA ASP A 231 -13.54 -1.92 12.54
C ASP A 231 -12.87 -3.31 12.42
N ILE A 232 -13.61 -4.30 11.90
CA ILE A 232 -13.14 -5.69 11.76
C ILE A 232 -13.01 -6.03 10.28
N SER A 233 -11.91 -6.68 9.91
CA SER A 233 -11.70 -7.25 8.58
C SER A 233 -10.96 -8.59 8.67
N LEU A 234 -10.84 -9.31 7.55
CA LEU A 234 -10.10 -10.57 7.49
C LEU A 234 -8.58 -10.37 7.65
N HIS A 235 -8.08 -9.28 7.08
CA HIS A 235 -6.68 -8.85 7.12
C HIS A 235 -6.65 -7.43 7.67
N PRO A 236 -6.01 -7.17 8.82
CA PRO A 236 -5.82 -5.82 9.36
C PRO A 236 -5.16 -4.89 8.34
N PHE A 237 -5.61 -3.64 8.28
CA PHE A 237 -5.01 -2.58 7.48
C PHE A 237 -5.39 -1.20 8.02
N CYS A 238 -4.61 -0.18 7.64
CA CYS A 238 -4.91 1.23 7.79
C CYS A 238 -5.29 1.81 6.42
N GLY A 239 -6.44 2.48 6.34
CA GLY A 239 -6.95 3.08 5.11
C GLY A 239 -7.87 4.27 5.39
N GLY A 240 -8.79 4.56 4.45
CA GLY A 240 -9.64 5.75 4.52
C GLY A 240 -8.97 6.95 3.85
N THR A 241 -9.13 8.13 4.42
CA THR A 241 -8.57 9.40 3.91
C THR A 241 -7.81 10.12 5.02
N PRO A 242 -6.99 11.15 4.71
CA PRO A 242 -6.22 11.86 5.74
C PRO A 242 -7.06 12.46 6.88
N ASP A 243 -8.33 12.83 6.61
CA ASP A 243 -9.26 13.38 7.60
C ASP A 243 -10.32 12.36 8.08
N ASP A 244 -10.26 11.11 7.61
CA ASP A 244 -11.16 10.00 7.97
C ASP A 244 -10.37 8.67 7.91
N VAL A 245 -9.50 8.47 8.90
CA VAL A 245 -8.57 7.34 8.96
C VAL A 245 -9.27 6.12 9.55
N ARG A 246 -9.34 5.04 8.78
CA ARG A 246 -10.09 3.84 9.13
C ARG A 246 -9.15 2.66 9.24
N ILE A 247 -8.96 2.19 10.47
CA ILE A 247 -8.15 1.01 10.75
C ILE A 247 -9.03 -0.20 11.00
N THR A 248 -8.50 -1.38 10.72
CA THR A 248 -9.19 -2.63 11.02
C THR A 248 -8.31 -3.58 11.79
N THR A 249 -8.95 -4.47 12.54
CA THR A 249 -8.27 -5.58 13.22
C THR A 249 -9.06 -6.88 13.04
N ARG A 250 -8.54 -7.97 13.60
CA ARG A 250 -9.25 -9.24 13.76
C ARG A 250 -8.98 -9.76 15.16
N TYR A 251 -9.98 -10.37 15.77
CA TYR A 251 -9.88 -10.90 17.13
C TYR A 251 -9.75 -12.41 17.13
N ASP A 252 -8.96 -12.92 18.07
CA ASP A 252 -8.82 -14.34 18.36
C ASP A 252 -9.04 -14.55 19.86
N GLU A 253 -10.10 -15.27 20.24
CA GLU A 253 -10.40 -15.51 21.66
C GLU A 253 -9.37 -16.44 22.34
N ALA A 254 -8.55 -17.15 21.56
CA ALA A 254 -7.45 -17.96 22.09
C ALA A 254 -6.16 -17.13 22.31
N ASP A 255 -5.98 -16.03 21.57
CA ASP A 255 -4.78 -15.19 21.65
C ASP A 255 -5.09 -13.71 21.38
N PHE A 256 -5.21 -12.93 22.45
CA PHE A 256 -5.44 -11.49 22.37
C PHE A 256 -4.24 -10.70 21.84
N THR A 257 -3.02 -11.26 21.89
CA THR A 257 -1.80 -10.51 21.54
C THR A 257 -1.75 -10.18 20.06
N SER A 258 -2.30 -11.06 19.21
CA SER A 258 -2.41 -10.85 17.78
C SER A 258 -3.25 -9.62 17.41
N SER A 259 -4.43 -9.47 18.02
CA SER A 259 -5.33 -8.33 17.77
C SER A 259 -4.76 -7.04 18.36
N LEU A 260 -4.16 -7.13 19.55
CA LEU A 260 -3.53 -6.01 20.25
C LEU A 260 -2.38 -5.41 19.45
N MET A 261 -1.44 -6.25 19.04
CA MET A 261 -0.29 -5.82 18.24
C MET A 261 -0.71 -5.33 16.86
N GLY A 262 -1.75 -5.94 16.27
CA GLY A 262 -2.37 -5.45 15.03
C GLY A 262 -2.94 -4.04 15.19
N VAL A 263 -3.75 -3.79 16.22
CA VAL A 263 -4.29 -2.45 16.50
C VAL A 263 -3.17 -1.43 16.69
N LEU A 264 -2.14 -1.74 17.49
CA LEU A 264 -1.02 -0.83 17.72
C LEU A 264 -0.21 -0.55 16.44
N HIS A 265 0.00 -1.57 15.60
CA HIS A 265 0.66 -1.42 14.31
C HIS A 265 -0.11 -0.49 13.38
N GLU A 266 -1.42 -0.73 13.19
CA GLU A 266 -2.26 0.13 12.34
C GLU A 266 -2.46 1.53 12.94
N THR A 267 -2.45 1.66 14.27
CA THR A 267 -2.44 2.98 14.94
C THR A 267 -1.18 3.76 14.60
N GLY A 268 -0.03 3.09 14.53
CA GLY A 268 1.23 3.71 14.10
C GLY A 268 1.13 4.28 12.68
N HIS A 269 0.52 3.54 11.75
CA HIS A 269 0.23 4.06 10.40
C HIS A 269 -0.76 5.21 10.41
N ALA A 270 -1.81 5.13 11.22
CA ALA A 270 -2.85 6.15 11.29
C ALA A 270 -2.41 7.49 11.89
N LEU A 271 -1.37 7.47 12.73
CA LEU A 271 -0.79 8.69 13.31
C LEU A 271 0.13 9.44 12.33
N TYR A 272 0.59 8.78 11.26
CA TYR A 272 1.42 9.39 10.24
C TYR A 272 0.56 10.07 9.17
#